data_AF-A0A9D6VDP7-F1
#
_entry.id   AF-A0A9D6VDP7-F1
#
_cell.length_a   1.000
_cell.length_b   1.000
_cell.length_c   1.000
_cell.angle_alpha   90.00
_cell.angle_beta   90.00
_cell.angle_gamma   90.00
#
_symmetry.space_group_name_H-M   'P 1'
#
loop_
_entity.id
_entity.type
_entity.pdbx_description
1 polymer ?
#
loop_
_entity_poly.entity_id
_entity_poly.type
_entity_poly.pdbx_seq_one_letter_code
_entity_poly.pdbx_strand_id
1 'polypeptide(L)'
;MSIEKPPAALPTELASSDPIDCIIHYHIQTKHHFNRCARALGYLDWANQPDPFRRFEGAQLIPLPLLKPDEAPLSPAYDAIYQKADAVCQPVNLQTVSRLFEFALALSAWKKAGESEWALRSNPSSGNLHPTEGYLILPQVDGLNLKPGLYHYAPKEHGLECRAEFPVEQVARLLAPFPPGAFLFGLTSIHWREAWKYGERAFRYCNHDIGHAIGSARIAAATLGWNMALLDGMEQNTIALLLGTNRTEDFADVEQEHPDCLAVVWSPENVKREASIVKRSDEEMPLFLDPAMVKELAVGPWHGKANCLSREHGVHWDIIDEAAEASWKAEADKLTISLPMSSASASDTLHASRATNDTGLNAGQIIRQRRSAVSFDGKTSITTTTFFRMMQRVVSRPDLPQLDRPMPWDVWPYDPAIHLMLFVHRVEGLTPGLYFLARDPQKLSPIQQCMNPELTWAPAPGCPENLPLYWLLEGDARKLAAQVSCHQDIAGDSAFSLGMLAEFEGRLRERGAWWYPRLFWEAGLLGQVLYLEAEAAGVRATGIGCFFDDPVHEIMGIKERSFQSLYHFTVGGPVEDSRLMTLGAYHHLNR
;
A
#
# COMPACT_ATOMS: atom_id res chain seq x y z
N MET A 1 -60.00 -5.35 17.08
CA MET A 1 -58.96 -5.32 16.05
C MET A 1 -57.64 -5.63 16.74
N SER A 2 -57.06 -6.78 16.39
CA SER A 2 -55.91 -7.36 17.06
C SER A 2 -54.63 -6.58 16.74
N ILE A 3 -53.83 -6.31 17.77
CA ILE A 3 -52.51 -5.71 17.66
C ILE A 3 -51.56 -6.83 17.22
N GLU A 4 -51.07 -6.77 15.99
CA GLU A 4 -50.04 -7.69 15.49
C GLU A 4 -48.69 -7.37 16.15
N LYS A 5 -48.11 -8.39 16.79
CA LYS A 5 -46.73 -8.37 17.28
C LYS A 5 -45.77 -8.23 16.10
N PRO A 6 -44.65 -7.49 16.25
CA PRO A 6 -43.57 -7.50 15.27
C PRO A 6 -43.01 -8.92 15.12
N PRO A 7 -42.54 -9.32 13.92
CA PRO A 7 -41.98 -10.65 13.70
C PRO A 7 -40.75 -10.86 14.59
N ALA A 8 -40.63 -12.07 15.13
CA ALA A 8 -39.50 -12.47 15.95
C ALA A 8 -38.18 -12.28 15.18
N ALA A 9 -37.19 -11.71 15.85
CA ALA A 9 -35.82 -11.64 15.35
C ALA A 9 -35.37 -13.05 14.93
N LEU A 10 -34.79 -13.15 13.73
CA LEU A 10 -34.07 -14.35 13.28
C LEU A 10 -33.00 -14.69 14.33
N PRO A 11 -32.69 -15.98 14.56
CA PRO A 11 -31.69 -16.36 15.54
C PRO A 11 -30.37 -15.71 15.14
N THR A 12 -29.78 -14.94 16.05
CA THR A 12 -28.39 -14.51 15.97
C THR A 12 -27.57 -15.80 15.85
N GLU A 13 -27.01 -16.08 14.67
CA GLU A 13 -25.98 -17.10 14.55
C GLU A 13 -24.93 -16.76 15.62
N LEU A 14 -24.68 -17.71 16.52
CA LEU A 14 -23.62 -17.59 17.52
C LEU A 14 -22.35 -17.20 16.76
N ALA A 15 -21.80 -16.01 17.07
CA ALA A 15 -20.56 -15.55 16.48
C ALA A 15 -19.53 -16.68 16.57
N SER A 16 -19.03 -17.13 15.42
CA SER A 16 -18.01 -18.18 15.38
C SER A 16 -16.80 -17.68 16.15
N SER A 17 -16.28 -18.50 17.07
CA SER A 17 -15.04 -18.19 17.78
C SER A 17 -13.79 -18.40 16.93
N ASP A 18 -13.94 -18.94 15.70
CA ASP A 18 -12.82 -19.07 14.76
C ASP A 18 -12.49 -17.70 14.14
N PRO A 19 -11.27 -17.17 14.33
CA PRO A 19 -10.85 -15.91 13.72
C PRO A 19 -11.02 -15.87 12.19
N ILE A 20 -10.87 -17.02 11.52
CA ILE A 20 -11.03 -17.09 10.05
C ILE A 20 -12.50 -16.90 9.66
N ASP A 21 -13.43 -17.51 10.38
CA ASP A 21 -14.86 -17.29 10.15
C ASP A 21 -15.26 -15.85 10.44
N CYS A 22 -14.72 -15.25 11.51
CA CYS A 22 -14.96 -13.85 11.85
C CYS A 22 -14.54 -12.92 10.70
N ILE A 23 -13.34 -13.09 10.14
CA ILE A 23 -12.88 -12.22 9.06
C ILE A 23 -13.61 -12.47 7.73
N ILE A 24 -14.03 -13.71 7.47
CA ILE A 24 -14.91 -14.02 6.33
C ILE A 24 -16.28 -13.37 6.52
N HIS A 25 -16.84 -13.39 7.73
CA HIS A 25 -18.09 -12.72 8.07
C HIS A 25 -17.96 -11.21 7.85
N TYR A 26 -16.91 -10.58 8.39
CA TYR A 26 -16.60 -9.17 8.15
C TYR A 26 -16.59 -8.88 6.64
N HIS A 27 -15.87 -9.70 5.86
CA HIS A 27 -15.85 -9.53 4.41
C HIS A 27 -17.27 -9.58 3.81
N ILE A 28 -18.08 -10.58 4.12
CA ILE A 28 -19.43 -10.69 3.57
C ILE A 28 -20.31 -9.52 3.98
N GLN A 29 -20.28 -9.12 5.25
CA GLN A 29 -21.10 -8.06 5.78
C GLN A 29 -20.79 -6.70 5.14
N THR A 30 -19.51 -6.40 4.91
CA THR A 30 -19.11 -5.09 4.38
C THR A 30 -19.16 -5.00 2.85
N LYS A 31 -19.74 -5.98 2.14
CA LYS A 31 -19.95 -5.91 0.69
C LYS A 31 -20.94 -4.81 0.31
N HIS A 32 -20.75 -4.21 -0.87
CA HIS A 32 -21.83 -3.47 -1.52
C HIS A 32 -22.63 -4.43 -2.42
N HIS A 33 -23.96 -4.26 -2.39
CA HIS A 33 -24.89 -4.90 -3.30
C HIS A 33 -25.68 -3.83 -4.06
N PHE A 34 -26.24 -4.17 -5.21
CA PHE A 34 -27.03 -3.24 -6.04
C PHE A 34 -28.13 -2.50 -5.27
N ASN A 35 -28.73 -3.19 -4.30
CA ASN A 35 -29.86 -2.75 -3.49
C ASN A 35 -29.47 -2.36 -2.05
N ARG A 36 -28.19 -2.44 -1.69
CA ARG A 36 -27.71 -2.12 -0.33
C ARG A 36 -26.20 -1.84 -0.31
N CYS A 37 -25.80 -0.62 0.06
CA CYS A 37 -24.40 -0.32 0.36
C CYS A 37 -23.98 -0.90 1.72
N ALA A 38 -22.66 -1.05 1.94
CA ALA A 38 -22.11 -1.32 3.27
C ALA A 38 -22.59 -0.26 4.28
N ARG A 39 -22.77 -0.66 5.55
CA ARG A 39 -23.33 0.22 6.56
C ARG A 39 -22.35 1.32 6.93
N ALA A 40 -22.86 2.54 6.98
CA ALA A 40 -22.19 3.74 7.46
C ALA A 40 -23.24 4.63 8.15
N LEU A 41 -22.86 5.82 8.63
CA LEU A 41 -23.77 6.74 9.31
C LEU A 41 -24.94 7.22 8.42
N GLY A 42 -24.80 7.17 7.10
CA GLY A 42 -25.77 7.68 6.14
C GLY A 42 -25.72 9.21 5.95
N TYR A 43 -24.90 9.90 6.73
CA TYR A 43 -24.54 11.32 6.58
C TYR A 43 -23.07 11.52 7.01
N LEU A 44 -22.50 12.70 6.74
CA LEU A 44 -21.15 13.06 7.19
C LEU A 44 -21.24 13.98 8.40
N ASP A 45 -20.70 13.54 9.53
CA ASP A 45 -20.59 14.35 10.74
C ASP A 45 -19.34 15.25 10.66
N TRP A 46 -19.47 16.38 9.96
CA TRP A 46 -18.38 17.33 9.77
C TRP A 46 -17.85 17.94 11.09
N ALA A 47 -18.63 17.93 12.17
CA ALA A 47 -18.18 18.46 13.46
C ALA A 47 -17.12 17.54 14.12
N ASN A 48 -17.17 16.25 13.79
CA ASN A 48 -16.27 15.21 14.27
C ASN A 48 -15.40 14.61 13.15
N GLN A 49 -15.16 15.37 12.07
CA GLN A 49 -14.19 14.95 11.08
C GLN A 49 -12.80 14.86 11.75
N PRO A 50 -12.13 13.70 11.69
CA PRO A 50 -10.86 13.53 12.38
C PRO A 50 -9.76 14.37 11.72
N ASP A 51 -8.92 14.98 12.54
CA ASP A 51 -7.69 15.61 12.07
C ASP A 51 -6.83 14.56 11.34
N PRO A 52 -6.47 14.80 10.06
CA PRO A 52 -5.63 13.89 9.31
C PRO A 52 -4.16 13.92 9.76
N PHE A 53 -3.82 14.63 10.84
CA PHE A 53 -2.45 14.78 11.33
C PHE A 53 -2.33 14.35 12.80
N ARG A 54 -1.73 13.17 13.03
CA ARG A 54 -1.29 12.76 14.37
C ARG A 54 -0.10 13.62 14.78
N ARG A 55 -0.06 13.99 16.06
CA ARG A 55 1.07 14.62 16.74
C ARG A 55 1.25 13.99 18.11
N PHE A 56 2.48 13.93 18.60
CA PHE A 56 2.79 13.52 19.95
C PHE A 56 3.24 14.71 20.80
N GLU A 57 2.27 15.37 21.45
CA GLU A 57 2.49 16.58 22.24
C GLU A 57 3.45 16.31 23.40
N GLY A 58 4.60 17.01 23.41
CA GLY A 58 5.68 16.81 24.37
C GLY A 58 6.86 16.00 23.84
N ALA A 59 6.75 15.38 22.66
CA ALA A 59 7.89 14.83 21.95
C ALA A 59 8.71 15.95 21.28
N GLN A 60 10.03 15.78 21.21
CA GLN A 60 10.89 16.73 20.50
C GLN A 60 10.66 16.63 18.99
N LEU A 61 10.16 17.71 18.37
CA LEU A 61 10.01 17.80 16.92
C LEU A 61 11.32 18.28 16.27
N ILE A 62 11.89 17.43 15.42
CA ILE A 62 13.10 17.69 14.64
C ILE A 62 12.68 17.90 13.18
N PRO A 63 12.83 19.11 12.62
CA PRO A 63 12.40 19.35 11.26
C PRO A 63 13.32 18.70 10.23
N LEU A 64 12.72 18.13 9.20
CA LEU A 64 13.41 17.64 8.02
C LEU A 64 13.54 18.77 6.99
N PRO A 65 14.64 18.81 6.20
CA PRO A 65 14.84 19.87 5.22
C PRO A 65 13.83 19.83 4.07
N LEU A 66 13.21 20.97 3.74
CA LEU A 66 12.35 21.08 2.57
C LEU A 66 13.19 21.23 1.29
N LEU A 67 13.64 20.10 0.75
CA LEU A 67 14.53 20.06 -0.41
C LEU A 67 13.76 20.33 -1.71
N LYS A 68 14.22 21.30 -2.51
CA LYS A 68 13.70 21.57 -3.86
C LYS A 68 14.02 20.43 -4.83
N PRO A 69 13.27 20.24 -5.92
CA PRO A 69 13.52 19.13 -6.86
C PRO A 69 14.94 19.07 -7.46
N ASP A 70 15.62 20.21 -7.56
CA ASP A 70 16.99 20.38 -8.08
C ASP A 70 18.08 20.33 -6.99
N GLU A 71 17.70 20.16 -5.73
CA GLU A 71 18.64 20.00 -4.62
C GLU A 71 18.97 18.53 -4.37
N ALA A 72 20.24 18.27 -4.01
CA ALA A 72 20.71 16.93 -3.69
C ALA A 72 20.00 16.34 -2.44
N PRO A 73 19.82 15.01 -2.39
CA PRO A 73 20.07 14.05 -3.46
C PRO A 73 19.02 14.21 -4.58
N LEU A 74 19.49 14.18 -5.83
CA LEU A 74 18.65 14.30 -7.01
C LEU A 74 17.89 12.99 -7.25
N SER A 75 16.64 13.10 -7.69
CA SER A 75 15.88 11.91 -8.08
C SER A 75 16.44 11.32 -9.40
N PRO A 76 16.62 10.00 -9.50
CA PRO A 76 16.94 9.34 -10.75
C PRO A 76 15.77 9.41 -11.75
N ALA A 77 16.06 9.12 -13.03
CA ALA A 77 15.04 8.90 -14.05
C ALA A 77 14.03 7.82 -13.59
N TYR A 78 12.76 7.97 -13.98
CA TYR A 78 11.72 7.06 -13.49
C TYR A 78 11.94 5.61 -13.88
N ASP A 79 12.38 5.30 -15.11
CA ASP A 79 12.64 3.91 -15.49
C ASP A 79 13.92 3.32 -14.86
N ALA A 80 14.82 4.17 -14.33
CA ALA A 80 16.06 3.73 -13.71
C ALA A 80 15.84 3.10 -12.32
N ILE A 81 14.79 3.48 -11.59
CA ILE A 81 14.49 2.89 -10.26
C ILE A 81 14.12 1.40 -10.34
N TYR A 82 13.75 0.92 -11.54
CA TYR A 82 13.43 -0.48 -11.81
C TYR A 82 14.64 -1.28 -12.32
N GLN A 83 15.79 -0.63 -12.51
CA GLN A 83 17.02 -1.22 -13.04
C GLN A 83 18.09 -1.21 -11.95
N LYS A 84 18.31 -2.36 -11.29
CA LYS A 84 19.23 -2.47 -10.15
C LYS A 84 20.66 -1.99 -10.44
N ALA A 85 21.12 -2.05 -11.68
CA ALA A 85 22.50 -1.72 -12.07
C ALA A 85 22.80 -0.21 -12.10
N ASP A 86 21.77 0.64 -12.21
CA ASP A 86 21.95 2.08 -12.50
C ASP A 86 21.67 3.00 -11.30
N ALA A 87 21.23 2.45 -10.16
CA ALA A 87 20.88 3.25 -8.99
C ALA A 87 22.13 3.64 -8.17
N VAL A 88 22.46 4.94 -8.14
CA VAL A 88 23.51 5.48 -7.27
C VAL A 88 23.03 5.43 -5.82
N CYS A 89 23.70 4.62 -5.00
CA CYS A 89 23.34 4.49 -3.61
C CYS A 89 23.71 5.74 -2.81
N GLN A 90 22.76 6.29 -2.06
CA GLN A 90 22.98 7.45 -1.21
C GLN A 90 23.31 7.03 0.23
N PRO A 91 24.16 7.77 0.97
CA PRO A 91 24.35 7.51 2.39
C PRO A 91 23.11 7.88 3.20
N VAL A 92 22.89 7.23 4.35
CA VAL A 92 21.82 7.61 5.28
C VAL A 92 22.23 8.90 5.99
N ASN A 93 21.49 9.98 5.77
CA ASN A 93 21.68 11.29 6.39
C ASN A 93 20.34 12.04 6.44
N LEU A 94 20.32 13.26 6.99
CA LEU A 94 19.07 13.99 7.19
C LEU A 94 18.36 14.34 5.87
N GLN A 95 19.10 14.64 4.80
CA GLN A 95 18.55 14.96 3.48
C GLN A 95 17.95 13.73 2.80
N THR A 96 18.61 12.57 2.91
CA THR A 96 18.12 11.32 2.31
C THR A 96 16.93 10.75 3.11
N VAL A 97 16.93 10.87 4.44
CA VAL A 97 15.74 10.61 5.27
C VAL A 97 14.59 11.55 4.90
N SER A 98 14.88 12.83 4.66
CA SER A 98 13.90 13.80 4.15
C SER A 98 13.25 13.35 2.84
N ARG A 99 14.06 12.94 1.86
CA ARG A 99 13.57 12.44 0.57
C ARG A 99 12.77 11.15 0.71
N LEU A 100 13.20 10.23 1.57
CA LEU A 100 12.47 9.00 1.84
C LEU A 100 11.03 9.34 2.26
N PHE A 101 10.86 10.19 3.27
CA PHE A 101 9.53 10.58 3.73
C PHE A 101 8.78 11.49 2.76
N GLU A 102 9.48 12.37 2.03
CA GLU A 102 8.89 13.19 0.96
C GLU A 102 8.17 12.32 -0.07
N PHE A 103 8.84 11.28 -0.54
CA PHE A 103 8.29 10.40 -1.57
C PHE A 103 7.36 9.31 -1.03
N ALA A 104 7.51 8.93 0.25
CA ALA A 104 6.68 7.90 0.86
C ALA A 104 5.33 8.43 1.40
N LEU A 105 5.35 9.48 2.23
CA LEU A 105 4.22 9.84 3.11
C LEU A 105 3.94 11.35 3.24
N ALA A 106 4.80 12.21 2.70
CA ALA A 106 4.67 13.66 2.84
C ALA A 106 3.45 14.25 2.11
N LEU A 107 3.16 15.52 2.45
CA LEU A 107 2.29 16.34 1.63
C LEU A 107 2.91 16.56 0.25
N SER A 108 2.08 16.48 -0.79
CA SER A 108 2.48 16.68 -2.20
C SER A 108 1.86 17.95 -2.81
N ALA A 109 0.72 18.41 -2.27
CA ALA A 109 0.09 19.70 -2.55
C ALA A 109 -1.04 19.96 -1.56
N TRP A 110 -1.61 21.16 -1.64
CA TRP A 110 -2.93 21.44 -1.08
C TRP A 110 -3.91 21.82 -2.19
N LYS A 111 -5.18 21.50 -1.99
CA LYS A 111 -6.27 21.95 -2.85
C LYS A 111 -7.14 22.92 -2.07
N LYS A 112 -7.60 23.97 -2.76
CA LYS A 112 -8.46 25.00 -2.17
C LYS A 112 -9.64 25.31 -3.09
N ALA A 113 -10.82 25.41 -2.47
CA ALA A 113 -12.07 25.79 -3.10
C ALA A 113 -12.86 26.72 -2.16
N GLY A 114 -12.90 28.01 -2.46
CA GLY A 114 -13.44 29.01 -1.54
C GLY A 114 -12.67 29.01 -0.21
N GLU A 115 -13.39 28.86 0.90
CA GLU A 115 -12.84 28.80 2.26
C GLU A 115 -12.33 27.39 2.63
N SER A 116 -12.67 26.35 1.86
CA SER A 116 -12.27 24.98 2.14
C SER A 116 -10.90 24.66 1.55
N GLU A 117 -10.03 24.06 2.35
CA GLU A 117 -8.67 23.69 1.96
C GLU A 117 -8.31 22.31 2.54
N TRP A 118 -7.68 21.46 1.74
CA TRP A 118 -7.30 20.10 2.15
C TRP A 118 -5.95 19.69 1.58
N ALA A 119 -5.15 19.00 2.39
CA ALA A 119 -3.85 18.50 2.01
C ALA A 119 -3.97 17.21 1.20
N LEU A 120 -3.06 17.03 0.23
CA LEU A 120 -2.86 15.80 -0.52
C LEU A 120 -1.49 15.23 -0.18
N ARG A 121 -1.36 13.90 -0.15
CA ARG A 121 -0.08 13.23 0.12
C ARG A 121 0.54 12.57 -1.12
N SER A 122 1.78 12.13 -1.00
CA SER A 122 2.49 11.39 -2.05
C SER A 122 1.83 10.04 -2.35
N ASN A 123 1.33 9.36 -1.33
CA ASN A 123 0.46 8.20 -1.46
C ASN A 123 -1.04 8.61 -1.50
N PRO A 124 -1.89 7.87 -2.22
CA PRO A 124 -3.34 8.06 -2.20
C PRO A 124 -3.94 7.53 -0.90
N SER A 125 -5.16 7.97 -0.60
CA SER A 125 -5.96 7.47 0.52
C SER A 125 -7.44 7.55 0.18
N SER A 126 -8.21 6.57 0.64
CA SER A 126 -9.66 6.55 0.45
C SER A 126 -10.30 7.81 1.03
N GLY A 127 -10.97 8.58 0.18
CA GLY A 127 -11.61 9.83 0.61
C GLY A 127 -10.66 10.91 1.10
N ASN A 128 -9.34 10.76 0.88
CA ASN A 128 -8.29 11.65 1.39
C ASN A 128 -8.27 11.75 2.92
N LEU A 129 -8.46 10.62 3.63
CA LEU A 129 -8.58 10.56 5.10
C LEU A 129 -7.27 10.21 5.80
N HIS A 130 -6.36 9.53 5.10
CA HIS A 130 -4.99 9.22 5.52
C HIS A 130 -4.91 8.54 6.90
N PRO A 131 -5.44 7.31 7.07
CA PRO A 131 -5.35 6.56 8.31
C PRO A 131 -3.92 6.18 8.68
N THR A 132 -3.00 6.14 7.71
CA THR A 132 -1.64 5.63 7.89
C THR A 132 -0.70 6.64 8.54
N GLU A 133 -0.02 6.20 9.60
CA GLU A 133 1.09 6.91 10.25
C GLU A 133 2.42 6.20 9.99
N GLY A 134 3.51 6.97 9.92
CA GLY A 134 4.85 6.49 9.61
C GLY A 134 5.84 6.65 10.75
N TYR A 135 6.67 5.64 10.96
CA TYR A 135 7.68 5.60 12.02
C TYR A 135 9.05 5.24 11.47
N LEU A 136 10.10 5.71 12.15
CA LEU A 136 11.49 5.45 11.82
C LEU A 136 12.24 5.02 13.07
N ILE A 137 12.92 3.86 13.02
CA ILE A 137 13.87 3.45 14.06
C ILE A 137 15.27 3.54 13.49
N LEU A 138 16.09 4.45 14.04
CA LEU A 138 17.46 4.68 13.60
C LEU A 138 18.48 4.13 14.61
N PRO A 139 19.57 3.49 14.14
CA PRO A 139 20.78 3.32 14.95
C PRO A 139 21.53 4.64 15.07
N GLN A 140 22.68 4.61 15.74
CA GLN A 140 23.66 5.68 15.58
C GLN A 140 24.15 5.70 14.12
N VAL A 141 24.01 6.85 13.45
CA VAL A 141 24.49 7.04 12.08
C VAL A 141 25.46 8.21 12.05
N ASP A 142 26.66 7.99 11.51
CA ASP A 142 27.68 9.03 11.43
C ASP A 142 27.23 10.18 10.54
N GLY A 143 27.44 11.41 11.01
CA GLY A 143 27.00 12.62 10.31
C GLY A 143 25.50 12.91 10.39
N LEU A 144 24.71 12.03 11.01
CA LEU A 144 23.31 12.29 11.33
C LEU A 144 23.21 12.81 12.77
N ASN A 145 22.80 14.06 12.94
CA ASN A 145 22.58 14.68 14.25
C ASN A 145 21.26 14.24 14.90
N LEU A 146 20.92 12.95 14.77
CA LEU A 146 19.80 12.31 15.44
C LEU A 146 20.36 11.26 16.39
N LYS A 147 19.77 11.18 17.58
CA LYS A 147 20.11 10.11 18.52
C LYS A 147 19.51 8.78 18.02
N PRO A 148 20.09 7.64 18.37
CA PRO A 148 19.43 6.36 18.10
C PRO A 148 18.09 6.32 18.84
N GLY A 149 17.04 5.84 18.19
CA GLY A 149 15.70 5.96 18.76
C GLY A 149 14.57 5.70 17.77
N LEU A 150 13.36 5.76 18.31
CA LEU A 150 12.10 5.74 17.58
C LEU A 150 11.61 7.17 17.32
N TYR A 151 11.22 7.42 16.07
CA TYR A 151 10.69 8.69 15.61
C TYR A 151 9.36 8.48 14.90
N HIS A 152 8.35 9.27 15.25
CA HIS A 152 7.12 9.42 14.49
C HIS A 152 7.31 10.48 13.40
N TYR A 153 6.88 10.24 12.17
CA TYR A 153 6.91 11.24 11.11
C TYR A 153 5.65 12.11 11.15
N ALA A 154 5.81 13.41 11.40
CA ALA A 154 4.74 14.39 11.39
C ALA A 154 4.62 15.04 9.98
N PRO A 155 3.67 14.61 9.13
CA PRO A 155 3.65 14.99 7.72
C PRO A 155 3.26 16.45 7.49
N LYS A 156 2.51 17.11 8.39
CA LYS A 156 2.15 18.54 8.23
C LYS A 156 3.34 19.45 8.50
N GLU A 157 4.28 19.02 9.32
CA GLU A 157 5.45 19.77 9.76
C GLU A 157 6.71 19.40 8.97
N HIS A 158 6.62 18.34 8.15
CA HIS A 158 7.76 17.67 7.55
C HIS A 158 8.88 17.46 8.58
N GLY A 159 8.59 16.70 9.63
CA GLY A 159 9.51 16.53 10.74
C GLY A 159 9.36 15.19 11.45
N LEU A 160 10.32 14.90 12.32
CA LEU A 160 10.39 13.69 13.14
C LEU A 160 10.16 14.05 14.60
N GLU A 161 9.18 13.43 15.24
CA GLU A 161 8.93 13.52 16.67
C GLU A 161 9.65 12.37 17.38
N CYS A 162 10.66 12.69 18.20
CA CYS A 162 11.40 11.69 18.97
C CYS A 162 10.49 11.11 20.07
N ARG A 163 10.09 9.84 19.89
CA ARG A 163 9.21 9.12 20.83
C ARG A 163 9.99 8.40 21.91
N ALA A 164 11.14 7.83 21.55
CA ALA A 164 12.01 7.16 22.51
C ALA A 164 13.47 7.26 22.02
N GLU A 165 14.38 7.56 22.94
CA GLU A 165 15.82 7.43 22.70
C GLU A 165 16.25 6.02 23.12
N PHE A 166 17.01 5.35 22.26
CA PHE A 166 17.46 3.99 22.49
C PHE A 166 18.96 3.94 22.82
N PRO A 167 19.40 3.09 23.77
CA PRO A 167 20.82 2.86 23.99
C PRO A 167 21.51 2.34 22.73
N VAL A 168 22.63 2.96 22.35
CA VAL A 168 23.39 2.66 21.11
C VAL A 168 23.65 1.16 20.96
N GLU A 169 24.11 0.51 22.03
CA GLU A 169 24.44 -0.92 22.00
C GLU A 169 23.22 -1.82 21.80
N GLN A 170 22.06 -1.45 22.35
CA GLN A 170 20.84 -2.25 22.24
C GLN A 170 20.27 -2.20 20.81
N VAL A 171 20.21 -1.00 20.21
CA VAL A 171 19.74 -0.86 18.82
C VAL A 171 20.73 -1.47 17.83
N ALA A 172 22.04 -1.35 18.09
CA ALA A 172 23.07 -2.01 17.27
C ALA A 172 22.92 -3.54 17.31
N ARG A 173 22.67 -4.11 18.50
CA ARG A 173 22.42 -5.55 18.67
C ARG A 173 21.14 -6.00 17.98
N LEU A 174 20.06 -5.23 18.08
CA LEU A 174 18.79 -5.50 17.40
C LEU A 174 18.99 -5.56 15.87
N LEU A 175 19.83 -4.68 15.32
CA LEU A 175 20.03 -4.55 13.88
C LEU A 175 21.19 -5.40 13.32
N ALA A 176 22.00 -6.03 14.18
CA ALA A 176 23.15 -6.83 13.80
C ALA A 176 22.87 -7.95 12.77
N PRO A 177 21.68 -8.59 12.74
CA PRO A 177 21.37 -9.59 11.70
C PRO A 177 21.24 -9.01 10.28
N PHE A 178 20.94 -7.70 10.15
CA PHE A 178 20.70 -7.05 8.86
C PHE A 178 22.00 -6.51 8.23
N PRO A 179 22.00 -6.16 6.93
CA PRO A 179 23.14 -5.51 6.29
C PRO A 179 23.58 -4.22 7.00
N PRO A 180 24.89 -3.86 6.96
CA PRO A 180 25.37 -2.69 7.69
C PRO A 180 24.69 -1.40 7.22
N GLY A 181 24.42 -0.50 8.15
CA GLY A 181 23.65 0.74 7.89
C GLY A 181 22.15 0.51 7.71
N ALA A 182 21.63 -0.67 8.05
CA ALA A 182 20.20 -0.90 8.10
C ALA A 182 19.51 -0.05 9.17
N PHE A 183 18.27 0.31 8.91
CA PHE A 183 17.35 0.94 9.85
C PHE A 183 15.94 0.38 9.62
N LEU A 184 14.99 0.70 10.50
CA LEU A 184 13.61 0.21 10.36
C LEU A 184 12.63 1.33 10.02
N PHE A 185 11.65 0.99 9.20
CA PHE A 185 10.51 1.82 8.83
C PHE A 185 9.23 1.13 9.30
N GLY A 186 8.40 1.82 10.07
CA GLY A 186 7.15 1.27 10.62
C GLY A 186 5.93 1.98 10.05
N LEU A 187 4.83 1.23 9.94
CA LEU A 187 3.52 1.75 9.55
C LEU A 187 2.46 1.30 10.56
N THR A 188 1.51 2.19 10.83
CA THR A 188 0.34 1.94 11.68
C THR A 188 -0.89 2.59 11.06
N SER A 189 -2.08 2.21 11.53
CA SER A 189 -3.36 2.73 11.04
C SER A 189 -4.23 3.28 12.15
N ILE A 190 -4.89 4.40 11.89
CA ILE A 190 -5.93 4.96 12.76
C ILE A 190 -7.27 4.66 12.10
N HIS A 191 -7.90 3.54 12.47
CA HIS A 191 -9.14 3.06 11.83
C HIS A 191 -10.27 4.10 11.85
N TRP A 192 -10.33 4.90 12.92
CA TRP A 192 -11.34 5.95 13.05
C TRP A 192 -11.34 6.94 11.88
N ARG A 193 -10.18 7.26 11.30
CA ARG A 193 -10.10 8.19 10.17
C ARG A 193 -10.93 7.74 8.98
N GLU A 194 -10.87 6.45 8.65
CA GLU A 194 -11.68 5.86 7.60
C GLU A 194 -13.12 5.59 8.07
N ALA A 195 -13.31 5.14 9.31
CA ALA A 195 -14.62 4.77 9.86
C ALA A 195 -15.58 5.95 9.94
N TRP A 196 -15.06 7.16 10.18
CA TRP A 196 -15.84 8.41 10.15
C TRP A 196 -16.65 8.56 8.86
N LYS A 197 -16.08 8.19 7.70
CA LYS A 197 -16.74 8.31 6.39
C LYS A 197 -17.37 7.01 5.92
N TYR A 198 -16.68 5.89 6.12
CA TYR A 198 -16.99 4.62 5.45
C TYR A 198 -17.61 3.56 6.36
N GLY A 199 -17.80 3.87 7.64
CA GLY A 199 -18.40 2.97 8.61
C GLY A 199 -17.72 1.61 8.64
N GLU A 200 -18.50 0.53 8.55
CA GLU A 200 -18.02 -0.84 8.68
C GLU A 200 -16.94 -1.19 7.65
N ARG A 201 -16.87 -0.53 6.48
CA ARG A 201 -15.90 -0.86 5.42
C ARG A 201 -14.49 -0.31 5.69
N ALA A 202 -14.31 0.52 6.71
CA ALA A 202 -13.06 1.22 6.99
C ALA A 202 -11.85 0.31 7.17
N PHE A 203 -12.00 -0.86 7.80
CA PHE A 203 -10.86 -1.78 7.95
C PHE A 203 -10.31 -2.29 6.60
N ARG A 204 -11.15 -2.36 5.56
CA ARG A 204 -10.66 -2.63 4.19
C ARG A 204 -9.81 -1.49 3.65
N TYR A 205 -10.28 -0.25 3.84
CA TYR A 205 -9.63 0.95 3.31
C TYR A 205 -8.33 1.28 4.02
N CYS A 206 -8.25 1.10 5.35
CA CYS A 206 -6.99 1.21 6.08
C CYS A 206 -5.93 0.26 5.52
N ASN A 207 -6.29 -0.99 5.24
CA ASN A 207 -5.34 -1.96 4.69
C ASN A 207 -4.97 -1.67 3.22
N HIS A 208 -5.88 -1.14 2.40
CA HIS A 208 -5.51 -0.63 1.06
C HIS A 208 -4.47 0.49 1.17
N ASP A 209 -4.68 1.42 2.09
CA ASP A 209 -3.79 2.56 2.33
C ASP A 209 -2.40 2.10 2.83
N ILE A 210 -2.34 1.06 3.68
CA ILE A 210 -1.07 0.41 4.06
C ILE A 210 -0.36 -0.18 2.85
N GLY A 211 -1.08 -0.88 1.95
CA GLY A 211 -0.50 -1.37 0.70
C GLY A 211 0.10 -0.26 -0.18
N HIS A 212 -0.64 0.85 -0.31
CA HIS A 212 -0.15 2.04 -1.00
C HIS A 212 1.09 2.66 -0.32
N ALA A 213 1.11 2.71 1.02
CA ALA A 213 2.21 3.24 1.80
C ALA A 213 3.47 2.35 1.72
N ILE A 214 3.33 1.02 1.79
CA ILE A 214 4.43 0.06 1.58
C ILE A 214 5.06 0.28 0.21
N GLY A 215 4.23 0.38 -0.85
CA GLY A 215 4.72 0.66 -2.20
C GLY A 215 5.42 1.99 -2.33
N SER A 216 4.85 3.03 -1.74
CA SER A 216 5.43 4.37 -1.75
C SER A 216 6.79 4.40 -1.03
N ALA A 217 6.90 3.75 0.12
CA ALA A 217 8.15 3.62 0.87
C ALA A 217 9.22 2.83 0.10
N ARG A 218 8.84 1.69 -0.51
CA ARG A 218 9.78 0.88 -1.32
C ARG A 218 10.29 1.65 -2.54
N ILE A 219 9.42 2.37 -3.23
CA ILE A 219 9.76 3.21 -4.39
C ILE A 219 10.62 4.40 -3.96
N ALA A 220 10.28 5.06 -2.84
CA ALA A 220 11.08 6.13 -2.25
C ALA A 220 12.49 5.66 -1.90
N ALA A 221 12.63 4.49 -1.26
CA ALA A 221 13.91 3.85 -1.00
C ALA A 221 14.69 3.58 -2.30
N ALA A 222 14.02 3.10 -3.36
CA ALA A 222 14.66 2.89 -4.67
C ALA A 222 15.22 4.18 -5.29
N THR A 223 14.55 5.34 -5.10
CA THR A 223 15.07 6.63 -5.58
C THR A 223 16.41 7.03 -4.94
N LEU A 224 16.73 6.45 -3.77
CA LEU A 224 17.97 6.66 -3.02
C LEU A 224 18.97 5.52 -3.21
N GLY A 225 18.66 4.56 -4.09
CA GLY A 225 19.44 3.34 -4.28
C GLY A 225 19.42 2.40 -3.07
N TRP A 226 18.38 2.47 -2.24
CA TRP A 226 18.20 1.58 -1.08
C TRP A 226 17.26 0.41 -1.40
N ASN A 227 17.45 -0.66 -0.64
CA ASN A 227 16.56 -1.81 -0.60
C ASN A 227 15.63 -1.71 0.60
N MET A 228 14.48 -2.38 0.52
CA MET A 228 13.52 -2.47 1.61
C MET A 228 12.82 -3.83 1.56
N ALA A 229 12.64 -4.47 2.72
CA ALA A 229 11.90 -5.73 2.86
C ALA A 229 11.05 -5.69 4.13
N LEU A 230 9.82 -6.20 4.05
CA LEU A 230 8.94 -6.36 5.21
C LEU A 230 9.47 -7.42 6.17
N LEU A 231 9.39 -7.11 7.46
CA LEU A 231 9.62 -8.07 8.54
C LEU A 231 8.34 -8.86 8.83
N ASP A 232 7.81 -9.54 7.81
CA ASP A 232 6.50 -10.21 7.88
C ASP A 232 6.51 -11.46 8.78
N GLY A 233 7.67 -11.87 9.31
CA GLY A 233 7.79 -12.91 10.34
C GLY A 233 7.44 -12.43 11.76
N MET A 234 7.21 -11.13 11.95
CA MET A 234 6.90 -10.55 13.26
C MET A 234 5.48 -10.88 13.75
N GLU A 235 5.33 -11.15 15.05
CA GLU A 235 4.03 -11.04 15.73
C GLU A 235 3.66 -9.57 15.95
N GLN A 236 2.37 -9.24 15.91
CA GLN A 236 1.91 -7.85 16.02
C GLN A 236 2.14 -7.24 17.41
N ASN A 237 2.15 -8.03 18.48
CA ASN A 237 2.48 -7.54 19.82
C ASN A 237 3.90 -6.97 19.88
N THR A 238 4.84 -7.60 19.19
CA THR A 238 6.23 -7.11 19.12
C THR A 238 6.32 -5.82 18.29
N ILE A 239 5.53 -5.70 17.21
CA ILE A 239 5.41 -4.45 16.44
C ILE A 239 4.82 -3.34 17.31
N ALA A 240 3.72 -3.63 18.01
CA ALA A 240 3.03 -2.70 18.92
C ALA A 240 3.97 -2.15 19.98
N LEU A 241 4.76 -3.03 20.58
CA LEU A 241 5.74 -2.69 21.62
C LEU A 241 6.89 -1.82 21.08
N LEU A 242 7.40 -2.13 19.87
CA LEU A 242 8.49 -1.37 19.28
C LEU A 242 8.04 0.03 18.82
N LEU A 243 6.83 0.14 18.27
CA LEU A 243 6.26 1.41 17.80
C LEU A 243 5.56 2.20 18.91
N GLY A 244 5.33 1.58 20.07
CA GLY A 244 4.69 2.20 21.23
C GLY A 244 3.17 2.36 21.11
N THR A 245 2.52 1.67 20.18
CA THR A 245 1.05 1.75 20.01
C THR A 245 0.29 1.05 21.14
N ASN A 246 0.94 0.16 21.89
CA ASN A 246 0.37 -0.48 23.07
C ASN A 246 0.43 0.39 24.35
N ARG A 247 0.96 1.62 24.28
CA ARG A 247 1.14 2.51 25.42
C ARG A 247 -0.16 3.23 25.75
N THR A 248 -1.01 2.58 26.53
CA THR A 248 -2.35 3.07 26.90
C THR A 248 -2.35 4.50 27.45
N GLU A 249 -1.31 4.92 28.18
CA GLU A 249 -1.18 6.26 28.76
C GLU A 249 -0.86 7.35 27.73
N ASP A 250 -0.23 6.99 26.61
CA ASP A 250 0.12 7.91 25.52
C ASP A 250 -1.10 8.16 24.62
N PHE A 251 -2.06 7.23 24.60
CA PHE A 251 -3.32 7.30 23.84
C PHE A 251 -4.57 7.39 24.73
N ALA A 252 -4.41 7.81 25.99
CA ALA A 252 -5.54 7.92 26.91
C ALA A 252 -6.58 8.91 26.38
N ASP A 253 -7.84 8.49 26.33
CA ASP A 253 -9.01 9.27 25.88
C ASP A 253 -8.93 9.81 24.43
N VAL A 254 -8.07 9.23 23.61
CA VAL A 254 -7.91 9.57 22.19
C VAL A 254 -7.90 8.34 21.30
N GLU A 255 -8.00 8.56 19.98
CA GLU A 255 -8.06 7.50 19.00
C GLU A 255 -6.77 6.67 18.98
N GLN A 256 -6.91 5.34 19.04
CA GLN A 256 -5.80 4.38 19.06
C GLN A 256 -5.16 4.21 17.68
N GLU A 257 -3.94 3.68 17.69
CA GLU A 257 -3.21 3.24 16.49
C GLU A 257 -3.09 1.72 16.45
N HIS A 258 -3.46 1.13 15.32
CA HIS A 258 -3.30 -0.29 15.03
C HIS A 258 -1.90 -0.55 14.45
N PRO A 259 -1.09 -1.45 15.03
CA PRO A 259 0.25 -1.76 14.52
C PRO A 259 0.19 -2.68 13.29
N ASP A 260 0.53 -2.15 12.12
CA ASP A 260 0.41 -2.88 10.86
C ASP A 260 1.69 -3.68 10.52
N CYS A 261 2.80 -2.98 10.24
CA CYS A 261 4.02 -3.64 9.77
C CYS A 261 5.31 -2.88 10.08
N LEU A 262 6.41 -3.62 10.05
CA LEU A 262 7.78 -3.10 10.02
C LEU A 262 8.47 -3.54 8.74
N ALA A 263 9.38 -2.72 8.26
CA ALA A 263 10.30 -3.04 7.18
C ALA A 263 11.72 -2.68 7.59
N VAL A 264 12.68 -3.49 7.14
CA VAL A 264 14.10 -3.13 7.18
C VAL A 264 14.46 -2.41 5.88
N VAL A 265 15.20 -1.31 5.98
CA VAL A 265 15.73 -0.54 4.86
C VAL A 265 17.25 -0.53 4.95
N TRP A 266 17.95 -0.77 3.85
CA TRP A 266 19.42 -0.79 3.84
C TRP A 266 20.04 -0.35 2.51
N SER A 267 21.29 0.09 2.58
CA SER A 267 22.12 0.39 1.42
C SER A 267 22.85 -0.89 0.93
N PRO A 268 22.82 -1.22 -0.38
CA PRO A 268 23.60 -2.32 -0.94
C PRO A 268 25.12 -2.07 -0.95
N GLU A 269 25.60 -0.82 -0.94
CA GLU A 269 27.05 -0.53 -1.04
C GLU A 269 27.82 -0.83 0.25
N ASN A 270 27.14 -0.91 1.40
CA ASN A 270 27.72 -1.34 2.67
C ASN A 270 28.08 -2.85 2.71
N VAL A 271 27.85 -3.59 1.63
CA VAL A 271 28.37 -4.96 1.45
C VAL A 271 29.86 -4.96 1.05
N LYS A 272 30.42 -3.80 0.68
CA LYS A 272 31.88 -3.66 0.47
C LYS A 272 32.61 -3.56 1.82
N ARG A 273 32.93 -4.74 2.37
CA ARG A 273 33.98 -5.05 3.36
C ARG A 273 34.69 -3.84 4.00
N GLU A 274 34.19 -3.41 5.16
CA GLU A 274 35.08 -2.98 6.23
C GLU A 274 35.03 -4.00 7.37
N ALA A 275 36.20 -4.27 7.93
CA ALA A 275 36.51 -5.42 8.76
C ALA A 275 35.83 -5.34 10.14
N SER A 276 34.55 -5.69 10.24
CA SER A 276 33.93 -6.07 11.50
C SER A 276 34.36 -7.49 11.88
N ILE A 277 34.96 -7.62 13.07
CA ILE A 277 35.62 -8.82 13.66
C ILE A 277 34.65 -9.99 13.94
N VAL A 278 33.37 -9.86 13.58
CA VAL A 278 32.38 -10.94 13.66
C VAL A 278 32.30 -11.60 12.29
N LYS A 279 32.78 -12.85 12.18
CA LYS A 279 32.49 -13.71 11.03
C LYS A 279 30.98 -13.72 10.81
N ARG A 280 30.48 -13.08 9.75
CA ARG A 280 29.09 -13.26 9.31
C ARG A 280 28.98 -14.71 8.82
N SER A 281 28.23 -15.55 9.53
CA SER A 281 28.02 -16.95 9.16
C SER A 281 26.99 -17.14 8.05
N ASP A 282 26.10 -16.17 7.81
CA ASP A 282 24.87 -16.50 7.08
C ASP A 282 24.68 -15.64 5.83
N GLU A 283 24.50 -16.34 4.70
CA GLU A 283 24.01 -15.83 3.42
C GLU A 283 22.52 -15.41 3.50
N GLU A 284 21.90 -15.58 4.67
CA GLU A 284 20.49 -15.34 4.93
C GLU A 284 20.26 -14.15 5.88
N MET A 285 19.22 -13.36 5.59
CA MET A 285 18.73 -12.25 6.42
C MET A 285 17.37 -12.64 7.01
N PRO A 286 17.16 -12.53 8.34
CA PRO A 286 15.86 -12.79 8.93
C PRO A 286 14.84 -11.71 8.54
N LEU A 287 13.57 -12.09 8.43
CA LEU A 287 12.43 -11.17 8.27
C LEU A 287 11.66 -11.00 9.58
N PHE A 288 12.36 -11.04 10.70
CA PHE A 288 11.82 -10.84 12.04
C PHE A 288 12.90 -10.26 12.97
N LEU A 289 12.48 -9.73 14.11
CA LEU A 289 13.31 -9.25 15.20
C LEU A 289 13.16 -10.19 16.40
N ASP A 290 14.18 -10.25 17.26
CA ASP A 290 14.08 -10.96 18.52
C ASP A 290 13.12 -10.22 19.48
N PRO A 291 11.98 -10.84 19.88
CA PRO A 291 11.01 -10.20 20.78
C PRO A 291 11.61 -9.84 22.14
N ALA A 292 12.61 -10.57 22.63
CA ALA A 292 13.26 -10.25 23.90
C ALA A 292 14.10 -8.97 23.79
N MET A 293 14.77 -8.76 22.65
CA MET A 293 15.52 -7.52 22.41
C MET A 293 14.59 -6.32 22.24
N VAL A 294 13.45 -6.49 21.56
CA VAL A 294 12.42 -5.45 21.46
C VAL A 294 11.86 -5.08 22.83
N LYS A 295 11.57 -6.09 23.67
CA LYS A 295 11.12 -5.86 25.06
C LYS A 295 12.13 -5.07 25.86
N GLU A 296 13.42 -5.40 25.77
CA GLU A 296 14.47 -4.66 26.47
C GLU A 296 14.56 -3.21 26.00
N LEU A 297 14.47 -2.98 24.69
CA LEU A 297 14.54 -1.65 24.08
C LEU A 297 13.38 -0.74 24.51
N ALA A 298 12.18 -1.33 24.69
CA ALA A 298 10.97 -0.59 25.02
C ALA A 298 10.87 -0.13 26.50
N VAL A 299 11.79 -0.57 27.39
CA VAL A 299 11.82 -0.19 28.83
C VAL A 299 12.23 1.28 29.04
N GLY A 300 12.81 1.93 28.03
CA GLY A 300 13.28 3.32 28.10
C GLY A 300 12.18 4.36 28.32
N PRO A 301 12.57 5.62 28.59
CA PRO A 301 11.61 6.72 28.68
C PRO A 301 10.95 6.98 27.33
N TRP A 302 9.65 7.21 27.35
CA TRP A 302 8.85 7.59 26.19
C TRP A 302 8.45 9.07 26.29
N HIS A 303 8.29 9.70 25.14
CA HIS A 303 8.00 11.11 25.01
C HIS A 303 6.75 11.35 24.17
N GLY A 304 5.99 12.33 24.60
CA GLY A 304 4.80 12.82 23.90
C GLY A 304 3.54 12.02 24.17
N LYS A 305 2.38 12.67 24.02
CA LYS A 305 1.05 12.05 24.05
C LYS A 305 0.31 12.31 22.75
N ALA A 306 -0.42 11.33 22.26
CA ALA A 306 -1.21 11.48 21.04
C ALA A 306 -2.25 12.60 21.21
N ASN A 307 -2.32 13.51 20.24
CA ASN A 307 -3.37 14.52 20.19
C ASN A 307 -4.74 13.87 19.92
N CYS A 308 -5.81 14.50 20.39
CA CYS A 308 -7.17 14.11 20.04
C CYS A 308 -7.48 14.50 18.60
N LEU A 309 -7.97 13.57 17.77
CA LEU A 309 -8.24 13.85 16.36
C LEU A 309 -9.67 14.35 16.12
N SER A 310 -10.61 13.98 16.98
CA SER A 310 -12.03 14.34 16.86
C SER A 310 -12.56 14.93 18.15
N ARG A 311 -13.48 15.89 18.08
CA ARG A 311 -13.95 16.62 19.29
C ARG A 311 -14.70 15.72 20.27
N GLU A 312 -15.50 14.80 19.74
CA GLU A 312 -16.24 13.79 20.48
C GLU A 312 -15.85 12.40 19.97
N HIS A 313 -16.00 11.39 20.83
CA HIS A 313 -15.89 10.01 20.40
C HIS A 313 -17.01 9.73 19.41
N GLY A 314 -16.65 9.53 18.14
CA GLY A 314 -17.64 9.21 17.11
C GLY A 314 -18.24 7.82 17.30
N VAL A 315 -19.10 7.43 16.36
CA VAL A 315 -19.76 6.12 16.42
C VAL A 315 -18.73 4.99 16.42
N HIS A 316 -18.80 4.15 17.43
CA HIS A 316 -17.99 2.95 17.52
C HIS A 316 -18.57 1.85 16.63
N TRP A 317 -17.70 1.19 15.87
CA TRP A 317 -18.07 0.14 14.93
C TRP A 317 -17.42 -1.18 15.37
N ASP A 318 -18.08 -1.91 16.26
CA ASP A 318 -17.56 -3.15 16.89
C ASP A 318 -16.95 -4.12 15.86
N ILE A 319 -17.57 -4.25 14.69
CA ILE A 319 -17.10 -5.16 13.62
C ILE A 319 -15.70 -4.82 13.09
N ILE A 320 -15.25 -3.56 13.20
CA ILE A 320 -13.89 -3.16 12.82
C ILE A 320 -12.89 -3.73 13.83
N ASP A 321 -13.21 -3.62 15.12
CA ASP A 321 -12.36 -4.11 16.20
C ASP A 321 -12.34 -5.63 16.22
N GLU A 322 -13.50 -6.28 16.04
CA GLU A 322 -13.60 -7.72 15.86
C GLU A 322 -12.76 -8.20 14.67
N ALA A 323 -12.79 -7.50 13.53
CA ALA A 323 -11.97 -7.84 12.37
C ALA A 323 -10.47 -7.62 12.63
N ALA A 324 -10.10 -6.55 13.32
CA ALA A 324 -8.72 -6.26 13.68
C ALA A 324 -8.16 -7.28 14.68
N GLU A 325 -8.95 -7.70 15.67
CA GLU A 325 -8.60 -8.75 16.64
C GLU A 325 -8.53 -10.12 15.97
N ALA A 326 -9.52 -10.49 15.16
CA ALA A 326 -9.54 -11.76 14.45
C ALA A 326 -8.36 -11.92 13.48
N SER A 327 -7.93 -10.82 12.85
CA SER A 327 -6.77 -10.81 11.97
C SER A 327 -5.45 -10.51 12.69
N TRP A 328 -5.43 -10.51 14.02
CA TRP A 328 -4.22 -10.27 14.80
C TRP A 328 -3.20 -11.40 14.63
N LYS A 329 -2.00 -11.08 14.16
CA LYS A 329 -0.91 -12.05 14.01
C LYS A 329 -0.24 -12.31 15.36
N ALA A 330 -0.71 -13.35 16.05
CA ALA A 330 -0.24 -13.72 17.39
C ALA A 330 1.06 -14.54 17.41
N GLU A 331 1.40 -15.21 16.31
CA GLU A 331 2.58 -16.07 16.23
C GLU A 331 3.66 -15.47 15.32
N ALA A 332 4.92 -15.62 15.74
CA ALA A 332 6.07 -15.23 14.94
C ALA A 332 6.52 -16.38 14.04
N ASP A 333 6.89 -16.06 12.80
CA ASP A 333 7.46 -17.00 11.85
C ASP A 333 8.96 -16.73 11.70
N LYS A 334 9.76 -17.80 11.71
CA LYS A 334 11.22 -17.71 11.47
C LYS A 334 11.53 -17.64 9.97
N LEU A 335 11.03 -16.60 9.31
CA LEU A 335 11.26 -16.34 7.90
C LEU A 335 12.67 -15.80 7.68
N THR A 336 13.37 -16.32 6.68
CA THR A 336 14.68 -15.84 6.22
C THR A 336 14.69 -15.69 4.71
N ILE A 337 15.56 -14.82 4.21
CA ILE A 337 15.76 -14.61 2.77
C ILE A 337 17.24 -14.56 2.42
N SER A 338 17.61 -15.14 1.29
CA SER A 338 18.99 -15.10 0.81
C SER A 338 19.35 -13.69 0.33
N LEU A 339 20.50 -13.19 0.78
CA LEU A 339 21.07 -11.95 0.25
C LEU A 339 21.76 -12.25 -1.10
N PRO A 340 21.63 -11.35 -2.11
CA PRO A 340 22.29 -11.57 -3.39
C PRO A 340 23.80 -11.71 -3.20
N MET A 341 24.39 -12.81 -3.68
CA MET A 341 25.83 -12.95 -3.70
C MET A 341 26.43 -11.92 -4.66
N SER A 342 27.42 -11.17 -4.19
CA SER A 342 28.19 -10.23 -5.01
C SER A 342 29.06 -10.98 -6.01
N SER A 343 28.47 -11.54 -7.08
CA SER A 343 29.13 -11.82 -8.36
C SER A 343 28.15 -12.48 -9.34
N ALA A 344 27.73 -11.72 -10.36
CA ALA A 344 27.87 -12.06 -11.78
C ALA A 344 27.09 -11.01 -12.58
N SER A 345 27.71 -10.52 -13.66
CA SER A 345 27.06 -9.73 -14.68
C SER A 345 25.70 -10.32 -15.04
N ALA A 346 24.62 -9.58 -14.79
CA ALA A 346 23.33 -9.84 -15.40
C ALA A 346 23.42 -9.52 -16.91
N SER A 347 24.16 -10.37 -17.64
CA SER A 347 24.06 -10.51 -19.07
C SER A 347 22.92 -11.47 -19.35
N ASP A 348 22.02 -11.03 -20.23
CA ASP A 348 21.07 -11.85 -20.97
C ASP A 348 19.92 -12.49 -20.18
N THR A 349 18.82 -11.73 -20.00
CA THR A 349 17.43 -12.26 -20.08
C THR A 349 16.29 -11.23 -19.99
N LEU A 350 16.57 -9.91 -19.99
CA LEU A 350 15.53 -8.88 -20.21
C LEU A 350 15.76 -8.10 -21.51
N HIS A 351 15.81 -8.83 -22.63
CA HIS A 351 15.60 -8.23 -23.95
C HIS A 351 14.13 -8.30 -24.35
N ALA A 352 13.28 -7.64 -23.55
CA ALA A 352 11.93 -7.28 -23.96
C ALA A 352 11.79 -5.76 -23.82
N SER A 353 11.75 -5.08 -24.97
CA SER A 353 11.51 -3.65 -25.15
C SER A 353 12.55 -2.69 -24.57
N ARG A 354 13.66 -2.52 -25.29
CA ARG A 354 14.49 -1.30 -25.28
C ARG A 354 13.81 -0.11 -25.99
N ALA A 355 12.47 -0.06 -26.02
CA ALA A 355 11.74 1.15 -26.38
C ALA A 355 11.55 1.95 -25.10
N THR A 356 12.63 2.57 -24.62
CA THR A 356 12.54 3.68 -23.68
C THR A 356 11.81 4.80 -24.42
N ASN A 357 10.51 4.93 -24.20
CA ASN A 357 9.95 6.28 -24.19
C ASN A 357 10.55 6.90 -22.94
N ASP A 358 11.76 7.46 -23.08
CA ASP A 358 12.33 8.32 -22.08
C ASP A 358 11.31 9.44 -21.90
N THR A 359 10.50 9.32 -20.86
CA THR A 359 9.51 10.35 -20.52
C THR A 359 10.21 11.69 -20.24
N GLY A 360 11.54 11.66 -20.05
CA GLY A 360 12.35 12.78 -19.59
C GLY A 360 12.08 13.11 -18.12
N LEU A 361 11.14 12.42 -17.47
CA LEU A 361 10.72 12.68 -16.11
C LEU A 361 11.51 11.83 -15.12
N ASN A 362 11.94 12.47 -14.03
CA ASN A 362 12.52 11.77 -12.91
C ASN A 362 11.44 11.21 -11.97
N ALA A 363 11.79 10.19 -11.18
CA ALA A 363 10.84 9.52 -10.30
C ALA A 363 10.17 10.49 -9.31
N GLY A 364 10.95 11.42 -8.75
CA GLY A 364 10.45 12.44 -7.82
C GLY A 364 9.47 13.42 -8.46
N GLN A 365 9.54 13.69 -9.77
CA GLN A 365 8.53 14.46 -10.50
C GLN A 365 7.22 13.68 -10.59
N ILE A 366 7.28 12.42 -11.01
CA ILE A 366 6.10 11.54 -11.12
C ILE A 366 5.42 11.36 -9.76
N ILE A 367 6.18 11.12 -8.69
CA ILE A 367 5.64 10.96 -7.33
C ILE A 367 4.96 12.24 -6.85
N ARG A 368 5.58 13.42 -7.04
CA ARG A 368 5.01 14.70 -6.60
C ARG A 368 3.78 15.10 -7.39
N GLN A 369 3.76 14.85 -8.70
CA GLN A 369 2.64 15.24 -9.56
C GLN A 369 1.44 14.30 -9.44
N ARG A 370 1.65 13.04 -9.00
CA ARG A 370 0.63 12.00 -8.97
C ARG A 370 -0.67 12.49 -8.33
N ARG A 371 -1.79 12.42 -9.05
CA ARG A 371 -3.13 12.72 -8.49
C ARG A 371 -4.13 11.65 -8.89
N SER A 372 -5.09 11.39 -8.01
CA SER A 372 -6.24 10.56 -8.36
C SER A 372 -7.17 11.34 -9.29
N ALA A 373 -7.49 10.76 -10.44
CA ALA A 373 -8.46 11.34 -11.35
C ALA A 373 -9.86 11.35 -10.72
N VAL A 374 -10.58 12.46 -10.88
CA VAL A 374 -11.98 12.59 -10.41
C VAL A 374 -12.98 12.26 -11.52
N SER A 375 -12.58 12.44 -12.78
CA SER A 375 -13.34 12.07 -13.98
C SER A 375 -12.39 11.84 -15.15
N PHE A 376 -12.85 11.09 -16.15
CA PHE A 376 -12.18 10.94 -17.45
C PHE A 376 -13.00 11.56 -18.59
N ASP A 377 -12.34 11.84 -19.71
CA ASP A 377 -12.93 12.55 -20.85
C ASP A 377 -13.73 11.63 -21.81
N GLY A 378 -13.69 10.31 -21.60
CA GLY A 378 -14.35 9.32 -22.43
C GLY A 378 -13.75 9.15 -23.83
N LYS A 379 -12.59 9.75 -24.12
CA LYS A 379 -12.01 9.87 -25.47
C LYS A 379 -10.53 9.51 -25.54
N THR A 380 -9.75 9.82 -24.52
CA THR A 380 -8.32 9.58 -24.50
C THR A 380 -8.03 8.09 -24.61
N SER A 381 -7.19 7.72 -25.59
CA SER A 381 -6.65 6.38 -25.78
C SER A 381 -5.23 6.28 -25.24
N ILE A 382 -4.78 5.04 -24.99
CA ILE A 382 -3.36 4.73 -24.77
C ILE A 382 -2.90 3.70 -25.81
N THR A 383 -1.61 3.69 -26.12
CA THR A 383 -1.05 2.69 -27.03
C THR A 383 -0.97 1.32 -26.38
N THR A 384 -1.06 0.25 -27.19
CA THR A 384 -0.83 -1.12 -26.71
C THR A 384 0.53 -1.28 -26.02
N THR A 385 1.60 -0.62 -26.50
CA THR A 385 2.91 -0.62 -25.85
C THR A 385 2.86 -0.06 -24.43
N THR A 386 2.15 1.05 -24.24
CA THR A 386 1.96 1.68 -22.92
C THR A 386 1.18 0.75 -21.98
N PHE A 387 0.09 0.16 -22.48
CA PHE A 387 -0.73 -0.79 -21.74
C PHE A 387 0.07 -2.03 -21.31
N PHE A 388 0.82 -2.66 -22.22
CA PHE A 388 1.65 -3.82 -21.87
C PHE A 388 2.76 -3.48 -20.87
N ARG A 389 3.37 -2.29 -20.96
CA ARG A 389 4.32 -1.83 -19.95
C ARG A 389 3.69 -1.77 -18.56
N MET A 390 2.50 -1.16 -18.45
CA MET A 390 1.73 -1.12 -17.18
C MET A 390 1.47 -2.52 -16.64
N MET A 391 1.06 -3.45 -17.52
CA MET A 391 0.78 -4.84 -17.13
C MET A 391 2.05 -5.59 -16.71
N GLN A 392 3.19 -5.36 -17.37
CA GLN A 392 4.47 -5.94 -16.98
C GLN A 392 4.93 -5.44 -15.61
N ARG A 393 4.73 -4.16 -15.29
CA ARG A 393 5.13 -3.54 -14.02
C ARG A 393 4.41 -4.13 -12.81
N VAL A 394 3.21 -4.70 -13.01
CA VAL A 394 2.45 -5.35 -11.95
C VAL A 394 2.73 -6.85 -11.80
N VAL A 395 3.55 -7.47 -12.64
CA VAL A 395 3.93 -8.90 -12.49
C VAL A 395 5.05 -9.06 -11.45
N SER A 396 4.84 -9.96 -10.48
CA SER A 396 5.75 -10.12 -9.33
C SER A 396 6.88 -11.12 -9.50
N ARG A 397 6.84 -11.98 -10.53
CA ARG A 397 7.84 -13.03 -10.82
C ARG A 397 8.15 -13.93 -9.61
N PRO A 398 7.16 -14.68 -9.09
CA PRO A 398 7.35 -15.54 -7.92
C PRO A 398 8.38 -16.65 -8.14
N ASP A 399 8.71 -16.96 -9.40
CA ASP A 399 9.76 -17.87 -9.85
C ASP A 399 11.19 -17.43 -9.43
N LEU A 400 11.37 -16.16 -9.07
CA LEU A 400 12.65 -15.60 -8.63
C LEU A 400 12.74 -15.55 -7.10
N PRO A 401 13.96 -15.69 -6.53
CA PRO A 401 14.21 -15.36 -5.12
C PRO A 401 13.68 -13.96 -4.80
N GLN A 402 13.17 -13.75 -3.58
CA GLN A 402 12.48 -12.50 -3.20
C GLN A 402 13.23 -11.25 -3.65
N LEU A 403 14.50 -11.11 -3.27
CA LEU A 403 15.27 -9.91 -3.55
C LEU A 403 15.59 -9.73 -5.03
N ASP A 404 15.41 -10.75 -5.86
CA ASP A 404 15.58 -10.71 -7.32
C ASP A 404 14.28 -10.47 -8.09
N ARG A 405 13.15 -10.40 -7.39
CA ARG A 405 11.87 -10.00 -7.98
C ARG A 405 11.93 -8.54 -8.46
N PRO A 406 11.16 -8.16 -9.49
CA PRO A 406 11.08 -6.77 -9.94
C PRO A 406 10.58 -5.85 -8.84
N MET A 407 11.22 -4.70 -8.61
CA MET A 407 10.74 -3.68 -7.69
C MET A 407 9.33 -3.19 -8.13
N PRO A 408 8.34 -3.05 -7.22
CA PRO A 408 8.43 -3.15 -5.75
C PRO A 408 8.09 -4.54 -5.16
N TRP A 409 8.00 -5.59 -5.98
CA TRP A 409 7.58 -6.93 -5.56
C TRP A 409 8.67 -7.71 -4.80
N ASP A 410 9.86 -7.11 -4.66
CA ASP A 410 10.96 -7.58 -3.81
C ASP A 410 10.75 -7.28 -2.32
N VAL A 411 9.70 -6.52 -1.98
CA VAL A 411 9.43 -6.08 -0.60
C VAL A 411 8.96 -7.22 0.32
N TRP A 412 8.43 -8.34 -0.21
CA TRP A 412 7.94 -9.46 0.61
C TRP A 412 8.15 -10.85 -0.05
N PRO A 413 8.19 -11.94 0.74
CA PRO A 413 8.56 -13.27 0.24
C PRO A 413 7.44 -14.04 -0.45
N TYR A 414 6.18 -13.65 -0.23
CA TYR A 414 5.04 -14.47 -0.63
C TYR A 414 4.65 -14.33 -2.10
N ASP A 415 4.03 -15.38 -2.63
CA ASP A 415 3.53 -15.44 -4.00
C ASP A 415 2.25 -14.61 -4.15
N PRO A 416 2.03 -14.00 -5.33
CA PRO A 416 0.89 -13.11 -5.53
C PRO A 416 -0.42 -13.85 -5.27
N ALA A 417 -1.29 -13.26 -4.47
CA ALA A 417 -2.65 -13.73 -4.24
C ALA A 417 -3.66 -13.08 -5.18
N ILE A 418 -3.27 -11.97 -5.82
CA ILE A 418 -4.18 -11.14 -6.62
C ILE A 418 -3.87 -11.26 -8.10
N HIS A 419 -4.93 -11.43 -8.88
CA HIS A 419 -4.94 -11.40 -10.34
C HIS A 419 -5.91 -10.33 -10.86
N LEU A 420 -5.75 -9.90 -12.11
CA LEU A 420 -6.48 -8.74 -12.63
C LEU A 420 -7.49 -9.18 -13.68
N MET A 421 -8.77 -8.88 -13.45
CA MET A 421 -9.80 -8.88 -14.49
C MET A 421 -9.87 -7.48 -15.08
N LEU A 422 -9.67 -7.34 -16.39
CA LEU A 422 -9.59 -6.04 -17.06
C LEU A 422 -10.74 -5.82 -18.04
N PHE A 423 -11.29 -4.63 -18.00
CA PHE A 423 -12.18 -4.08 -19.01
C PHE A 423 -11.37 -3.14 -19.92
N VAL A 424 -11.08 -3.57 -21.14
CA VAL A 424 -10.33 -2.79 -22.12
C VAL A 424 -11.31 -2.01 -23.00
N HIS A 425 -11.13 -0.69 -23.10
CA HIS A 425 -12.06 0.20 -23.81
C HIS A 425 -11.41 0.96 -24.97
N ARG A 426 -10.25 1.60 -24.73
CA ARG A 426 -9.58 2.52 -25.66
C ARG A 426 -8.07 2.30 -25.67
N VAL A 427 -7.65 1.05 -25.85
CA VAL A 427 -6.24 0.70 -26.04
C VAL A 427 -5.98 0.46 -27.52
N GLU A 428 -5.21 1.33 -28.16
CA GLU A 428 -4.96 1.27 -29.61
C GLU A 428 -4.22 0.00 -30.00
N GLY A 429 -4.85 -0.83 -30.83
CA GLY A 429 -4.31 -2.12 -31.26
C GLY A 429 -4.86 -3.33 -30.52
N LEU A 430 -5.68 -3.12 -29.47
CA LEU A 430 -6.42 -4.19 -28.81
C LEU A 430 -7.93 -4.08 -29.08
N THR A 431 -8.58 -5.23 -29.22
CA THR A 431 -10.03 -5.32 -29.33
C THR A 431 -10.68 -4.95 -27.99
N PRO A 432 -11.67 -4.05 -27.93
CA PRO A 432 -12.40 -3.79 -26.69
C PRO A 432 -13.06 -5.06 -26.16
N GLY A 433 -13.00 -5.27 -24.85
CA GLY A 433 -13.52 -6.48 -24.24
C GLY A 433 -12.97 -6.79 -22.85
N LEU A 434 -13.14 -8.04 -22.45
CA LEU A 434 -12.64 -8.58 -21.19
C LEU A 434 -11.30 -9.27 -21.40
N TYR A 435 -10.36 -8.96 -20.52
CA TYR A 435 -9.03 -9.55 -20.45
C TYR A 435 -8.73 -10.01 -19.02
N PHE A 436 -7.73 -10.87 -18.87
CA PHE A 436 -7.29 -11.36 -17.58
C PHE A 436 -5.77 -11.46 -17.50
N LEU A 437 -5.18 -10.87 -16.46
CA LEU A 437 -3.76 -10.99 -16.16
C LEU A 437 -3.56 -11.99 -15.02
N ALA A 438 -3.08 -13.19 -15.33
CA ALA A 438 -2.71 -14.20 -14.35
C ALA A 438 -1.29 -13.92 -13.85
N ARG A 439 -1.17 -13.13 -12.78
CA ARG A 439 0.13 -12.66 -12.24
C ARG A 439 1.09 -13.78 -11.81
N ASP A 440 0.58 -14.98 -11.61
CA ASP A 440 1.36 -16.21 -11.48
C ASP A 440 0.90 -17.22 -12.54
N PRO A 441 1.73 -17.49 -13.58
CA PRO A 441 1.39 -18.46 -14.63
C PRO A 441 1.14 -19.87 -14.10
N GLN A 442 1.75 -20.27 -12.97
CA GLN A 442 1.55 -21.60 -12.39
C GLN A 442 0.11 -21.79 -11.87
N LYS A 443 -0.59 -20.69 -11.60
CA LYS A 443 -1.97 -20.68 -11.08
C LYS A 443 -3.04 -20.55 -12.16
N LEU A 444 -2.66 -20.46 -13.44
CA LEU A 444 -3.61 -20.27 -14.54
C LEU A 444 -4.71 -21.34 -14.58
N SER A 445 -4.34 -22.62 -14.46
CA SER A 445 -5.30 -23.73 -14.52
C SER A 445 -6.31 -23.70 -13.35
N PRO A 446 -5.88 -23.57 -12.07
CA PRO A 446 -6.80 -23.36 -10.95
C PRO A 446 -7.74 -22.16 -11.14
N ILE A 447 -7.24 -21.04 -11.68
CA ILE A 447 -8.05 -19.84 -11.96
C ILE A 447 -9.13 -20.17 -13.00
N GLN A 448 -8.77 -20.80 -14.11
CA GLN A 448 -9.68 -21.19 -15.19
C GLN A 448 -10.81 -22.10 -14.68
N GLN A 449 -10.49 -23.04 -13.80
CA GLN A 449 -11.46 -23.98 -13.22
C GLN A 449 -12.50 -23.30 -12.32
N CYS A 450 -12.15 -22.15 -11.73
CA CYS A 450 -13.05 -21.38 -10.88
C CYS A 450 -13.96 -20.42 -11.68
N MET A 451 -13.78 -20.30 -12.99
CA MET A 451 -14.46 -19.34 -13.85
C MET A 451 -15.36 -20.03 -14.88
N ASN A 452 -16.15 -19.23 -15.61
CA ASN A 452 -17.03 -19.74 -16.65
C ASN A 452 -16.22 -20.51 -17.72
N PRO A 453 -16.50 -21.80 -17.96
CA PRO A 453 -15.78 -22.62 -18.94
C PRO A 453 -15.97 -22.18 -20.40
N GLU A 454 -16.93 -21.29 -20.68
CA GLU A 454 -17.15 -20.73 -22.02
C GLU A 454 -16.21 -19.54 -22.34
N LEU A 455 -15.39 -19.08 -21.38
CA LEU A 455 -14.40 -18.03 -21.62
C LEU A 455 -13.27 -18.54 -22.53
N THR A 456 -12.80 -17.69 -23.47
CA THR A 456 -11.90 -18.14 -24.55
C THR A 456 -10.45 -18.39 -24.10
N TRP A 457 -9.95 -17.64 -23.11
CA TRP A 457 -8.56 -17.75 -22.59
C TRP A 457 -7.46 -17.78 -23.67
N ALA A 458 -7.58 -16.96 -24.72
CA ALA A 458 -6.53 -16.84 -25.74
C ALA A 458 -5.46 -15.82 -25.30
N PRO A 459 -4.18 -16.01 -25.61
CA PRO A 459 -3.17 -14.96 -25.39
C PRO A 459 -3.59 -13.64 -26.06
N ALA A 460 -3.41 -12.52 -25.35
CA ALA A 460 -3.76 -11.23 -25.90
C ALA A 460 -2.96 -10.92 -27.19
N PRO A 461 -3.59 -10.41 -28.27
CA PRO A 461 -2.88 -10.13 -29.51
C PRO A 461 -1.69 -9.17 -29.33
N GLY A 462 -0.54 -9.51 -29.90
CA GLY A 462 0.68 -8.70 -29.80
C GLY A 462 1.34 -8.67 -28.41
N CYS A 463 0.82 -9.44 -27.46
CA CYS A 463 1.35 -9.51 -26.10
C CYS A 463 2.78 -10.08 -26.07
N PRO A 464 3.71 -9.49 -25.30
CA PRO A 464 5.05 -10.06 -25.08
C PRO A 464 4.99 -11.48 -24.51
N GLU A 465 5.93 -12.35 -24.91
CA GLU A 465 5.93 -13.78 -24.56
C GLU A 465 5.86 -14.05 -23.04
N ASN A 466 6.49 -13.19 -22.22
CA ASN A 466 6.56 -13.35 -20.76
C ASN A 466 5.44 -12.61 -20.00
N LEU A 467 4.44 -12.06 -20.70
CA LEU A 467 3.31 -11.38 -20.07
C LEU A 467 2.07 -12.30 -20.11
N PRO A 468 1.62 -12.87 -18.97
CA PRO A 468 0.50 -13.81 -18.89
C PRO A 468 -0.86 -13.10 -18.96
N LEU A 469 -1.10 -12.39 -20.07
CA LEU A 469 -2.32 -11.65 -20.35
C LEU A 469 -3.16 -12.39 -21.39
N TYR A 470 -4.42 -12.65 -21.03
CA TYR A 470 -5.35 -13.43 -21.83
C TYR A 470 -6.55 -12.57 -22.22
N TRP A 471 -6.95 -12.66 -23.48
CA TRP A 471 -8.23 -12.15 -23.97
C TRP A 471 -9.32 -13.19 -23.73
N LEU A 472 -10.44 -12.76 -23.14
CA LEU A 472 -11.52 -13.66 -22.70
C LEU A 472 -12.79 -13.52 -23.54
N LEU A 473 -13.20 -12.29 -23.82
CA LEU A 473 -14.45 -11.96 -24.50
C LEU A 473 -14.30 -10.62 -25.24
N GLU A 474 -14.79 -10.54 -26.47
CA GLU A 474 -14.95 -9.27 -27.19
C GLU A 474 -16.27 -8.59 -26.83
N GLY A 475 -16.25 -7.26 -26.72
CA GLY A 475 -17.46 -6.48 -26.56
C GLY A 475 -17.23 -5.09 -25.95
N ASP A 476 -18.24 -4.23 -26.09
CA ASP A 476 -18.25 -2.94 -25.42
C ASP A 476 -18.61 -3.10 -23.94
N ALA A 477 -17.59 -3.20 -23.09
CA ALA A 477 -17.75 -3.39 -21.66
C ALA A 477 -17.93 -2.10 -20.85
N ARG A 478 -18.05 -0.91 -21.49
CA ARG A 478 -18.05 0.38 -20.77
C ARG A 478 -19.20 0.52 -19.77
N LYS A 479 -20.42 0.18 -20.20
CA LYS A 479 -21.61 0.22 -19.31
C LYS A 479 -21.50 -0.79 -18.17
N LEU A 480 -20.98 -1.98 -18.46
CA LEU A 480 -20.76 -3.03 -17.47
C LEU A 480 -19.73 -2.58 -16.43
N ALA A 481 -18.58 -2.06 -16.86
CA ALA A 481 -17.51 -1.56 -15.99
C ALA A 481 -18.00 -0.44 -15.06
N ALA A 482 -18.76 0.52 -15.60
CA ALA A 482 -19.40 1.57 -14.80
C ALA A 482 -20.39 0.97 -13.79
N GLN A 483 -21.28 0.08 -14.23
CA GLN A 483 -22.29 -0.55 -13.38
C GLN A 483 -21.66 -1.27 -12.19
N VAL A 484 -20.70 -2.17 -12.42
CA VAL A 484 -20.10 -2.96 -11.33
C VAL A 484 -19.21 -2.12 -10.42
N SER A 485 -18.74 -0.95 -10.88
CA SER A 485 -17.99 0.01 -10.07
C SER A 485 -18.93 1.01 -9.37
N CYS A 486 -20.04 0.55 -8.79
CA CYS A 486 -21.07 1.39 -8.15
C CYS A 486 -21.65 2.49 -9.06
N HIS A 487 -21.89 2.19 -10.34
CA HIS A 487 -22.38 3.16 -11.33
C HIS A 487 -21.47 4.38 -11.55
N GLN A 488 -20.16 4.24 -11.32
CA GLN A 488 -19.20 5.32 -11.54
C GLN A 488 -18.74 5.32 -13.01
N ASP A 489 -19.16 6.34 -13.76
CA ASP A 489 -18.86 6.49 -15.20
C ASP A 489 -17.36 6.47 -15.51
N ILE A 490 -16.52 6.91 -14.58
CA ILE A 490 -15.05 6.90 -14.70
C ILE A 490 -14.47 5.51 -15.00
N ALA A 491 -15.15 4.42 -14.65
CA ALA A 491 -14.72 3.09 -15.02
C ALA A 491 -14.92 2.79 -16.52
N GLY A 492 -15.97 3.32 -17.15
CA GLY A 492 -16.28 3.15 -18.57
C GLY A 492 -15.71 4.25 -19.48
N ASP A 493 -15.44 5.45 -18.94
CA ASP A 493 -14.84 6.57 -19.65
C ASP A 493 -13.31 6.50 -19.76
N SER A 494 -12.70 5.49 -19.12
CA SER A 494 -11.27 5.25 -19.11
C SER A 494 -10.74 4.61 -20.39
N ALA A 495 -9.41 4.51 -20.51
CA ALA A 495 -8.79 3.66 -21.51
C ALA A 495 -8.94 2.17 -21.16
N PHE A 496 -8.76 1.84 -19.88
CA PHE A 496 -9.12 0.56 -19.29
C PHE A 496 -9.46 0.71 -17.81
N SER A 497 -10.27 -0.20 -17.29
CA SER A 497 -10.50 -0.40 -15.87
C SER A 497 -10.27 -1.85 -15.48
N LEU A 498 -10.15 -2.15 -14.19
CA LEU A 498 -9.91 -3.50 -13.71
C LEU A 498 -10.49 -3.74 -12.32
N GLY A 499 -10.78 -5.02 -12.04
CA GLY A 499 -11.03 -5.56 -10.71
C GLY A 499 -9.85 -6.45 -10.28
N MET A 500 -9.42 -6.29 -9.03
CA MET A 500 -8.38 -7.07 -8.38
C MET A 500 -9.02 -8.26 -7.66
N LEU A 501 -8.87 -9.45 -8.23
CA LEU A 501 -9.45 -10.70 -7.73
C LEU A 501 -8.41 -11.45 -6.90
N ALA A 502 -8.70 -11.62 -5.61
CA ALA A 502 -7.82 -12.27 -4.65
C ALA A 502 -8.23 -13.72 -4.42
N GLU A 503 -7.26 -14.64 -4.38
CA GLU A 503 -7.41 -15.96 -3.76
C GLU A 503 -7.82 -15.78 -2.30
N PHE A 504 -9.06 -16.11 -1.96
CA PHE A 504 -9.70 -15.64 -0.74
C PHE A 504 -9.83 -16.73 0.32
N GLU A 505 -10.95 -17.49 0.34
CA GLU A 505 -11.23 -18.41 1.45
C GLU A 505 -10.15 -19.49 1.59
N GLY A 506 -9.67 -20.06 0.47
CA GLY A 506 -8.59 -21.05 0.49
C GLY A 506 -7.31 -20.52 1.15
N ARG A 507 -6.93 -19.27 0.85
CA ARG A 507 -5.72 -18.65 1.42
C ARG A 507 -5.88 -18.34 2.91
N LEU A 508 -7.05 -17.85 3.33
CA LEU A 508 -7.34 -17.62 4.75
C LEU A 508 -7.36 -18.92 5.56
N ARG A 509 -7.91 -20.00 4.99
CA ARG A 509 -7.94 -21.32 5.63
C ARG A 509 -6.56 -21.96 5.70
N GLU A 510 -5.72 -21.75 4.68
CA GLU A 510 -4.35 -22.28 4.66
C GLU A 510 -3.44 -21.52 5.64
N ARG A 511 -3.56 -20.19 5.69
CA ARG A 511 -2.54 -19.33 6.32
C ARG A 511 -3.02 -18.59 7.57
N GLY A 512 -4.31 -18.59 7.86
CA GLY A 512 -4.92 -17.90 9.00
C GLY A 512 -5.56 -16.55 8.65
N ALA A 513 -6.37 -16.03 9.57
CA ALA A 513 -7.14 -14.80 9.38
C ALA A 513 -6.28 -13.54 9.19
N TRP A 514 -5.07 -13.52 9.74
CA TRP A 514 -4.09 -12.42 9.59
C TRP A 514 -3.64 -12.17 8.15
N TRP A 515 -3.90 -13.12 7.25
CA TRP A 515 -3.69 -12.93 5.81
C TRP A 515 -4.68 -11.98 5.16
N TYR A 516 -5.85 -11.74 5.76
CA TYR A 516 -6.85 -10.84 5.20
C TYR A 516 -6.26 -9.43 4.95
N PRO A 517 -5.64 -8.74 5.94
CA PRO A 517 -4.86 -7.53 5.70
C PRO A 517 -3.88 -7.61 4.51
N ARG A 518 -3.10 -8.68 4.38
CA ARG A 518 -2.07 -8.81 3.35
C ARG A 518 -2.65 -8.86 1.94
N LEU A 519 -3.86 -9.39 1.77
CA LEU A 519 -4.57 -9.32 0.48
C LEU A 519 -4.83 -7.85 0.08
N PHE A 520 -5.26 -7.02 1.04
CA PHE A 520 -5.48 -5.59 0.81
C PHE A 520 -4.16 -4.83 0.64
N TRP A 521 -3.09 -5.24 1.33
CA TRP A 521 -1.75 -4.66 1.13
C TRP A 521 -1.25 -4.90 -0.30
N GLU A 522 -1.43 -6.11 -0.83
CA GLU A 522 -1.09 -6.45 -2.22
C GLU A 522 -1.92 -5.62 -3.21
N ALA A 523 -3.22 -5.44 -2.95
CA ALA A 523 -4.10 -4.62 -3.78
C ALA A 523 -3.71 -3.13 -3.76
N GLY A 524 -3.36 -2.58 -2.59
CA GLY A 524 -2.86 -1.22 -2.45
C GLY A 524 -1.52 -1.02 -3.17
N LEU A 525 -0.59 -1.98 -3.06
CA LEU A 525 0.69 -1.94 -3.76
C LEU A 525 0.50 -1.96 -5.29
N LEU A 526 -0.39 -2.84 -5.80
CA LEU A 526 -0.80 -2.85 -7.21
C LEU A 526 -1.32 -1.49 -7.65
N GLY A 527 -2.22 -0.90 -6.87
CA GLY A 527 -2.76 0.43 -7.12
C GLY A 527 -1.67 1.50 -7.15
N GLN A 528 -0.69 1.44 -6.25
CA GLN A 528 0.41 2.39 -6.19
C GLN A 528 1.27 2.34 -7.47
N VAL A 529 1.59 1.14 -7.95
CA VAL A 529 2.31 0.96 -9.22
C VAL A 529 1.50 1.54 -10.38
N LEU A 530 0.21 1.21 -10.47
CA LEU A 530 -0.65 1.71 -11.55
C LEU A 530 -0.83 3.23 -11.53
N TYR A 531 -0.88 3.86 -10.36
CA TYR A 531 -0.91 5.32 -10.24
C TYR A 531 0.32 5.96 -10.87
N LEU A 532 1.52 5.47 -10.56
CA LEU A 532 2.77 6.06 -11.04
C LEU A 532 2.99 5.74 -12.53
N GLU A 533 2.64 4.54 -12.97
CA GLU A 533 2.72 4.17 -14.38
C GLU A 533 1.76 4.98 -15.27
N ALA A 534 0.58 5.34 -14.75
CA ALA A 534 -0.36 6.23 -15.45
C ALA A 534 0.24 7.63 -15.63
N GLU A 535 0.79 8.21 -14.56
CA GLU A 535 1.46 9.51 -14.59
C GLU A 535 2.67 9.50 -15.54
N ALA A 536 3.48 8.43 -15.50
CA ALA A 536 4.59 8.22 -16.43
C ALA A 536 4.13 8.09 -17.89
N ALA A 537 2.89 7.66 -18.13
CA ALA A 537 2.29 7.56 -19.46
C ALA A 537 1.59 8.86 -19.91
N GLY A 538 1.62 9.92 -19.10
CA GLY A 538 0.92 11.18 -19.41
C GLY A 538 -0.60 11.11 -19.26
N VAL A 539 -1.12 10.07 -18.60
CA VAL A 539 -2.53 9.91 -18.24
C VAL A 539 -2.66 9.90 -16.72
N ARG A 540 -3.86 9.66 -16.19
CA ARG A 540 -4.06 9.49 -14.75
C ARG A 540 -4.83 8.24 -14.43
N ALA A 541 -4.76 7.85 -13.16
CA ALA A 541 -5.51 6.75 -12.64
C ALA A 541 -6.35 7.13 -11.43
N THR A 542 -7.27 6.27 -11.04
CA THR A 542 -7.83 6.27 -9.70
C THR A 542 -8.16 4.85 -9.24
N GLY A 543 -7.96 4.62 -7.95
CA GLY A 543 -8.55 3.50 -7.25
C GLY A 543 -10.04 3.74 -7.02
N ILE A 544 -10.80 2.66 -7.02
CA ILE A 544 -12.24 2.64 -6.83
C ILE A 544 -12.52 1.66 -5.68
N GLY A 545 -12.81 2.22 -4.50
CA GLY A 545 -13.14 1.45 -3.30
C GLY A 545 -14.61 1.00 -3.24
N CYS A 546 -15.50 1.61 -4.03
CA CYS A 546 -16.90 1.23 -4.18
C CYS A 546 -17.10 0.43 -5.47
N PHE A 547 -17.44 -0.84 -5.30
CA PHE A 547 -17.82 -1.75 -6.37
C PHE A 547 -18.81 -2.76 -5.79
N PHE A 548 -19.65 -3.33 -6.63
CA PHE A 548 -20.56 -4.40 -6.22
C PHE A 548 -19.81 -5.72 -6.24
N ASP A 549 -19.48 -6.25 -5.06
CA ASP A 549 -18.57 -7.39 -4.90
C ASP A 549 -19.05 -8.64 -5.68
N ASP A 550 -20.31 -9.05 -5.53
CA ASP A 550 -20.85 -10.28 -6.17
C ASP A 550 -21.11 -10.11 -7.69
N PRO A 551 -21.68 -8.99 -8.19
CA PRO A 551 -21.82 -8.76 -9.63
C PRO A 551 -20.50 -8.81 -10.42
N VAL A 552 -19.38 -8.48 -9.79
CA VAL A 552 -18.04 -8.65 -10.39
C VAL A 552 -17.72 -10.14 -10.60
N HIS A 553 -18.09 -10.99 -9.64
CA HIS A 553 -17.89 -12.45 -9.73
C HIS A 553 -18.78 -13.07 -10.80
N GLU A 554 -20.02 -12.59 -10.92
CA GLU A 554 -20.98 -13.05 -11.93
C GLU A 554 -20.46 -12.87 -13.37
N ILE A 555 -19.72 -11.78 -13.66
CA ILE A 555 -19.09 -11.55 -14.98
C ILE A 555 -18.17 -12.71 -15.37
N MET A 556 -17.39 -13.20 -14.41
CA MET A 556 -16.40 -14.25 -14.62
C MET A 556 -16.96 -15.65 -14.35
N GLY A 557 -18.22 -15.75 -13.93
CA GLY A 557 -18.82 -17.01 -13.47
C GLY A 557 -18.14 -17.60 -12.24
N ILE A 558 -17.48 -16.76 -11.42
CA ILE A 558 -16.87 -17.21 -10.16
C ILE A 558 -17.99 -17.60 -9.21
N LYS A 559 -17.97 -18.87 -8.82
CA LYS A 559 -18.86 -19.43 -7.80
C LYS A 559 -18.10 -19.54 -6.49
N GLU A 560 -18.82 -19.41 -5.38
CA GLU A 560 -18.28 -19.55 -4.03
C GLU A 560 -17.27 -18.44 -3.66
N ARG A 561 -16.39 -18.70 -2.69
CA ARG A 561 -15.46 -17.72 -2.10
C ARG A 561 -14.00 -18.05 -2.39
N SER A 562 -13.72 -18.85 -3.41
CA SER A 562 -12.36 -19.16 -3.87
C SER A 562 -11.62 -17.89 -4.30
N PHE A 563 -12.32 -16.99 -5.00
CA PHE A 563 -11.85 -15.66 -5.35
C PHE A 563 -12.82 -14.58 -4.86
N GLN A 564 -12.30 -13.45 -4.39
CA GLN A 564 -13.10 -12.26 -4.05
C GLN A 564 -12.50 -10.98 -4.66
N SER A 565 -13.36 -10.03 -5.04
CA SER A 565 -12.91 -8.73 -5.56
C SER A 565 -12.58 -7.83 -4.39
N LEU A 566 -11.36 -7.30 -4.33
CA LEU A 566 -10.91 -6.50 -3.19
C LEU A 566 -10.73 -5.02 -3.52
N TYR A 567 -10.42 -4.70 -4.77
CA TYR A 567 -10.17 -3.33 -5.21
C TYR A 567 -10.40 -3.18 -6.70
N HIS A 568 -10.93 -2.03 -7.12
CA HIS A 568 -11.04 -1.69 -8.53
C HIS A 568 -10.09 -0.53 -8.86
N PHE A 569 -9.67 -0.45 -10.11
CA PHE A 569 -8.76 0.59 -10.57
C PHE A 569 -9.11 1.00 -12.01
N THR A 570 -8.81 2.24 -12.38
CA THR A 570 -9.15 2.76 -13.71
C THR A 570 -8.10 3.76 -14.19
N VAL A 571 -7.79 3.77 -15.48
CA VAL A 571 -6.73 4.58 -16.10
C VAL A 571 -7.23 5.25 -17.37
N GLY A 572 -7.10 6.57 -17.49
CA GLY A 572 -7.62 7.33 -18.62
C GLY A 572 -7.17 8.80 -18.64
N GLY A 573 -7.62 9.52 -19.67
CA GLY A 573 -7.35 10.96 -19.81
C GLY A 573 -8.14 11.77 -18.78
N PRO A 574 -7.49 12.45 -17.83
CA PRO A 574 -8.17 13.17 -16.76
C PRO A 574 -8.93 14.39 -17.28
N VAL A 575 -10.07 14.67 -16.67
CA VAL A 575 -10.72 15.99 -16.77
C VAL A 575 -10.21 16.85 -15.61
N GLU A 576 -9.58 17.98 -15.93
CA GLU A 576 -9.12 18.93 -14.92
C GLU A 576 -10.26 19.83 -14.43
N ASP A 577 -10.43 19.91 -13.10
CA ASP A 577 -11.34 20.87 -12.50
C ASP A 577 -10.63 22.21 -12.27
N SER A 578 -10.81 23.14 -13.21
CA SER A 578 -10.20 24.48 -13.18
C SER A 578 -10.72 25.38 -12.06
N ARG A 579 -11.76 24.96 -11.33
CA ARG A 579 -12.28 25.69 -10.15
C ARG A 579 -11.41 25.48 -8.91
N LEU A 580 -10.59 24.43 -8.89
CA LEU A 580 -9.74 24.08 -7.75
C LEU A 580 -8.36 24.72 -7.87
N MET A 581 -8.00 25.55 -6.89
CA MET A 581 -6.63 26.05 -6.78
C MET A 581 -5.71 24.96 -6.21
N THR A 582 -4.47 24.91 -6.70
CA THR A 582 -3.42 24.02 -6.16
C THR A 582 -2.33 24.86 -5.53
N LEU A 583 -2.03 24.62 -4.25
CA LEU A 583 -0.96 25.27 -3.49
C LEU A 583 0.19 24.27 -3.25
N GLY A 584 1.38 24.81 -2.98
CA GLY A 584 2.57 23.99 -2.69
C GLY A 584 2.40 23.13 -1.44
N ALA A 585 3.05 21.97 -1.42
CA ALA A 585 2.98 20.97 -0.35
C ALA A 585 3.12 21.53 1.07
N TYR A 586 4.04 22.49 1.24
CA TYR A 586 4.37 23.08 2.53
C TYR A 586 4.26 24.60 2.53
N HIS A 587 3.34 25.15 1.73
CA HIS A 587 3.17 26.60 1.60
C HIS A 587 2.77 27.29 2.93
N HIS A 588 2.28 26.53 3.91
CA HIS A 588 1.96 26.98 5.26
C HIS A 588 3.17 27.07 6.19
N LEU A 589 4.32 26.50 5.82
CA LEU A 589 5.56 26.58 6.59
C LEU A 589 6.41 27.76 6.12
N ASN A 590 6.82 28.62 7.07
CA ASN A 590 7.74 29.72 6.81
C ASN A 590 9.20 29.27 7.07
N ARG A 591 9.78 28.45 6.18
CA ARG A 591 11.16 27.95 6.30
C ARG A 591 11.87 27.87 4.97
#